data_AF-A0A067PVA9-F1
#
_entry.id   AF-A0A067PVA9-F1
#
_cell.length_a   1.000
_cell.length_b   1.000
_cell.length_c   1.000
_cell.angle_alpha   90.00
_cell.angle_beta   90.00
_cell.angle_gamma   90.00
#
_symmetry.space_group_name_H-M   'P 1'
#
loop_
_entity.id
_entity.type
_entity.pdbx_description
1 polymer ?
#
loop_
_entity_poly.entity_id
_entity_poly.type
_entity_poly.pdbx_seq_one_letter_code
_entity_poly.pdbx_strand_id
1 'polypeptide(L)'
;MFKSKKKGVADAVLDNSGFTMAFVANLADGAIAVPGLKAAAQIAKQLIEVAQKVRSNKEDCLTVATRTCDLVSTLVKCLEGKRQEDIEEGLKGNIDEFGRQLEKIRTEMQKMASRKTLARIVNRTEDAQDIIQWKECLDQAHKTFQIQLGIGGRLFAADAHDQVMQKLEAIQQAIVPPPNLNK
;
A
#
# COMPACT_ATOMS: atom_id res chain seq x y z
N MET A 1 1.86 19.21 25.65
CA MET A 1 0.61 18.46 25.48
C MET A 1 0.02 18.81 24.11
N PHE A 2 0.40 18.08 23.06
CA PHE A 2 -0.05 18.34 21.69
C PHE A 2 -1.48 17.79 21.51
N LYS A 3 -2.48 18.67 21.39
CA LYS A 3 -3.83 18.29 20.97
C LYS A 3 -3.79 18.05 19.46
N SER A 4 -3.72 16.79 19.03
CA SER A 4 -4.02 16.44 17.63
C SER A 4 -5.48 16.80 17.34
N LYS A 5 -5.67 17.74 16.42
CA LYS A 5 -6.98 18.14 15.88
C LYS A 5 -7.60 16.90 15.23
N LYS A 6 -8.71 16.39 15.76
CA LYS A 6 -9.45 15.27 15.16
C LYS A 6 -9.97 15.68 13.78
N LYS A 7 -9.53 14.99 12.73
CA LYS A 7 -10.00 15.19 11.34
C LYS A 7 -11.49 14.84 11.26
N GLY A 8 -12.29 15.74 10.70
CA GLY A 8 -13.75 15.58 10.60
C GLY A 8 -14.16 14.64 9.46
N VAL A 9 -15.43 14.24 9.45
CA VAL A 9 -16.03 13.43 8.37
C VAL A 9 -15.87 14.11 7.01
N ALA A 10 -15.95 15.45 6.95
CA ALA A 10 -15.79 16.22 5.72
C ALA A 10 -14.36 16.13 5.15
N ASP A 11 -13.34 16.17 6.00
CA ASP A 11 -11.94 16.03 5.58
C ASP A 11 -11.67 14.63 5.02
N ALA A 12 -12.20 13.58 5.67
CA ALA A 12 -12.07 12.20 5.20
C ALA A 12 -12.77 11.96 3.85
N VAL A 13 -13.89 12.65 3.59
CA VAL A 13 -14.60 12.59 2.29
C VAL A 13 -13.78 13.28 1.20
N LEU A 14 -13.20 14.44 1.50
CA LEU A 14 -12.36 15.18 0.56
C LEU A 14 -11.07 14.41 0.23
N ASP A 15 -10.37 13.87 1.21
CA ASP A 15 -9.17 13.04 1.00
C ASP A 15 -9.48 11.81 0.14
N ASN A 16 -10.65 11.17 0.36
CA ASN A 16 -11.05 10.00 -0.41
C ASN A 16 -11.42 10.30 -1.86
N SER A 17 -11.92 11.51 -2.14
CA SER A 17 -12.14 11.96 -3.52
C SER A 17 -10.81 12.06 -4.29
N GLY A 18 -9.75 12.53 -3.61
CA GLY A 18 -8.38 12.55 -4.14
C GLY A 18 -7.84 11.15 -4.42
N PHE A 19 -8.01 10.21 -3.48
CA PHE A 19 -7.65 8.80 -3.66
C PHE A 19 -8.30 8.21 -4.92
N THR A 20 -9.62 8.37 -5.04
CA THR A 20 -10.42 7.77 -6.11
C THR A 20 -9.99 8.31 -7.48
N MET A 21 -9.79 9.62 -7.61
CA MET A 21 -9.35 10.21 -8.88
C MET A 21 -7.93 9.78 -9.26
N ALA A 22 -6.99 9.82 -8.31
CA ALA A 22 -5.62 9.40 -8.55
C ALA A 22 -5.56 7.92 -8.96
N PHE A 23 -6.33 7.05 -8.31
CA PHE A 23 -6.39 5.64 -8.66
C PHE A 23 -7.01 5.41 -10.06
N VAL A 24 -8.10 6.11 -10.40
CA VAL A 24 -8.73 6.01 -11.72
C VAL A 24 -7.78 6.45 -12.83
N ALA A 25 -7.03 7.54 -12.63
CA ALA A 25 -6.01 7.98 -13.57
C ALA A 25 -4.92 6.91 -13.77
N ASN A 26 -4.37 6.40 -12.66
CA ASN A 26 -3.34 5.33 -12.70
C ASN A 26 -3.84 4.03 -13.36
N LEU A 27 -5.14 3.72 -13.26
CA LEU A 27 -5.75 2.58 -13.97
C LEU A 27 -5.87 2.86 -15.47
N ALA A 28 -6.31 4.06 -15.83
CA ALA A 28 -6.52 4.47 -17.22
C ALA A 28 -5.20 4.52 -18.00
N ASP A 29 -4.13 4.95 -17.35
CA ASP A 29 -2.79 5.04 -17.95
C ASP A 29 -2.04 3.70 -17.98
N GLY A 30 -2.65 2.62 -17.47
CA GLY A 30 -2.03 1.29 -17.43
C GLY A 30 -0.88 1.17 -16.41
N ALA A 31 -0.67 2.17 -15.56
CA ALA A 31 0.41 2.23 -14.58
C ALA A 31 0.28 1.15 -13.48
N ILE A 32 -0.93 0.64 -13.24
CA ILE A 32 -1.20 -0.42 -12.26
C ILE A 32 -1.26 -1.78 -12.98
N ALA A 33 -0.09 -2.35 -13.25
CA ALA A 33 0.06 -3.72 -13.75
C ALA A 33 0.36 -4.74 -12.62
N VAL A 34 0.41 -4.30 -11.37
CA VAL A 34 0.82 -5.13 -10.24
C VAL A 34 -0.33 -6.04 -9.78
N PRO A 35 -0.13 -7.38 -9.76
CA PRO A 35 -1.14 -8.31 -9.23
C PRO A 35 -1.57 -7.94 -7.81
N GLY A 36 -2.87 -8.04 -7.53
CA GLY A 36 -3.44 -7.74 -6.21
C GLY A 36 -3.65 -6.25 -5.90
N LEU A 37 -2.83 -5.34 -6.43
CA LEU A 37 -2.89 -3.91 -6.09
C LEU A 37 -4.21 -3.25 -6.52
N LYS A 38 -4.70 -3.60 -7.72
CA LYS A 38 -6.01 -3.14 -8.20
C LYS A 38 -7.16 -3.60 -7.30
N ALA A 39 -7.12 -4.86 -6.85
CA ALA A 39 -8.14 -5.40 -5.96
C ALA A 39 -8.09 -4.71 -4.59
N ALA A 40 -6.89 -4.54 -4.01
CA ALA A 40 -6.69 -3.83 -2.75
C ALA A 40 -7.25 -2.39 -2.80
N ALA A 41 -7.04 -1.68 -3.90
CA ALA A 41 -7.59 -0.33 -4.08
C ALA A 41 -9.11 -0.29 -4.21
N GLN A 42 -9.71 -1.27 -4.90
CA GLN A 42 -11.17 -1.40 -4.95
C GLN A 42 -11.75 -1.66 -3.55
N ILE A 43 -11.10 -2.51 -2.76
CA ILE A 43 -11.51 -2.76 -1.37
C ILE A 43 -11.35 -1.50 -0.51
N ALA A 44 -10.25 -0.75 -0.66
CA ALA A 44 -10.03 0.52 0.04
C ALA A 44 -11.16 1.53 -0.20
N LYS A 45 -11.60 1.67 -1.47
CA LYS A 45 -12.75 2.50 -1.82
C LYS A 45 -14.03 2.04 -1.09
N GLN A 46 -14.30 0.73 -1.12
CA GLN A 46 -15.49 0.17 -0.47
C GLN A 46 -15.45 0.33 1.05
N LEU A 47 -14.27 0.26 1.67
CA LEU A 47 -14.12 0.50 3.11
C LEU A 47 -14.58 1.90 3.51
N ILE A 48 -14.31 2.93 2.70
CA ILE A 48 -14.82 4.28 2.98
C ILE A 48 -16.35 4.31 2.91
N GLU A 49 -16.93 3.72 1.88
CA GLU A 49 -18.39 3.67 1.70
C GLU A 49 -19.08 2.94 2.86
N VAL A 50 -18.48 1.85 3.34
CA VAL A 50 -18.97 1.08 4.49
C VAL A 50 -18.78 1.87 5.78
N ALA A 51 -17.60 2.45 6.02
CA ALA A 51 -17.30 3.27 7.20
C ALA A 51 -18.28 4.44 7.37
N GLN A 52 -18.70 5.06 6.26
CA GLN A 52 -19.69 6.13 6.29
C GLN A 52 -21.08 5.68 6.77
N LYS A 53 -21.43 4.41 6.54
CA LYS A 53 -22.72 3.79 6.91
C LYS A 53 -22.72 3.26 8.35
N VAL A 54 -21.55 3.02 8.96
CA VAL A 54 -21.47 2.57 10.35
C VAL A 54 -21.99 3.68 11.28
N ARG A 55 -22.84 3.30 12.24
CA ARG A 55 -23.43 4.23 13.21
C ARG A 55 -22.66 4.31 14.54
N SER A 56 -22.07 3.20 15.00
CA SER A 56 -21.13 3.15 16.15
C SER A 56 -19.69 3.19 15.67
N ASN A 57 -18.76 3.71 16.49
CA ASN A 57 -17.32 3.70 16.17
C ASN A 57 -16.99 4.29 14.77
N LYS A 58 -17.84 5.21 14.28
CA LYS A 58 -17.75 5.75 12.91
C LYS A 58 -16.43 6.45 12.65
N GLU A 59 -15.97 7.28 13.59
CA GLU A 59 -14.67 7.97 13.47
C GLU A 59 -13.51 6.98 13.35
N ASP A 60 -13.55 5.90 14.12
CA ASP A 60 -12.52 4.87 14.07
C ASP A 60 -12.57 4.05 12.78
N CYS A 61 -13.76 3.69 12.30
CA CYS A 61 -13.94 3.03 11.01
C CYS A 61 -13.46 3.92 9.86
N LEU A 62 -13.75 5.22 9.91
CA LEU A 62 -13.23 6.18 8.94
C LEU A 62 -11.70 6.28 9.01
N THR A 63 -11.12 6.27 10.21
CA THR A 63 -9.66 6.26 10.39
C THR A 63 -9.02 5.04 9.74
N VAL A 64 -9.60 3.85 9.94
CA VAL A 64 -9.14 2.61 9.29
C VAL A 64 -9.21 2.74 7.77
N ALA A 65 -10.35 3.17 7.23
CA ALA A 65 -10.56 3.30 5.80
C ALA A 65 -9.62 4.34 5.15
N THR A 66 -9.41 5.50 5.80
CA THR A 66 -8.45 6.52 5.33
C THR A 66 -7.02 5.99 5.35
N ARG A 67 -6.59 5.34 6.44
CA ARG A 67 -5.25 4.72 6.49
C ARG A 67 -5.04 3.69 5.38
N THR A 68 -6.06 2.88 5.09
CA THR A 68 -6.01 1.94 3.96
C THR A 68 -5.81 2.68 2.62
N CYS A 69 -6.56 3.75 2.38
CA CYS A 69 -6.42 4.55 1.15
C CYS A 69 -5.02 5.17 1.03
N ASP A 70 -4.47 5.70 2.13
CA ASP A 70 -3.13 6.28 2.16
C ASP A 70 -2.06 5.23 1.85
N LEU A 71 -2.15 4.03 2.45
CA LEU A 71 -1.24 2.91 2.17
C LEU A 71 -1.31 2.50 0.71
N VAL A 72 -2.51 2.28 0.17
CA VAL A 72 -2.68 1.86 -1.23
C VAL A 72 -2.17 2.94 -2.18
N SER A 73 -2.43 4.22 -1.91
CA SER A 73 -1.88 5.33 -2.70
C SER A 73 -0.36 5.31 -2.73
N THR A 74 0.24 5.07 -1.57
CA THR A 74 1.70 5.01 -1.43
C THR A 74 2.26 3.86 -2.25
N LEU A 75 1.63 2.68 -2.17
CA LEU A 75 2.01 1.53 -2.99
C LEU A 75 1.90 1.80 -4.48
N VAL A 76 0.79 2.40 -4.93
CA VAL A 76 0.59 2.78 -6.34
C VAL A 76 1.71 3.70 -6.80
N LYS A 77 2.01 4.77 -6.05
CA LYS A 77 3.10 5.70 -6.38
C LYS A 77 4.48 5.05 -6.39
N CYS A 78 4.77 4.17 -5.43
CA CYS A 78 6.08 3.50 -5.35
C CYS A 78 6.30 2.47 -6.46
N LEU A 79 5.22 1.97 -7.05
CA LEU A 79 5.23 0.94 -8.10
C LEU A 79 4.87 1.51 -9.48
N GLU A 80 4.59 2.80 -9.56
CA GLU A 80 4.29 3.52 -10.79
C GLU A 80 5.44 3.35 -11.79
N GLY A 81 5.10 2.98 -13.03
CA GLY A 81 6.06 2.75 -14.10
C GLY A 81 6.90 1.46 -13.96
N LYS A 82 6.74 0.68 -12.88
CA LYS A 82 7.40 -0.63 -12.77
C LYS A 82 6.64 -1.70 -13.53
N ARG A 83 7.36 -2.52 -14.30
CA ARG A 83 6.76 -3.72 -14.91
C ARG A 83 6.61 -4.79 -13.84
N GLN A 84 5.63 -5.66 -14.01
CA GLN A 84 5.39 -6.78 -13.09
C GLN A 84 6.64 -7.67 -12.91
N GLU A 85 7.45 -7.81 -13.95
CA GLU A 85 8.72 -8.56 -13.97
C GLU A 85 9.76 -7.98 -13.00
N ASP A 86 9.77 -6.66 -12.84
CA ASP A 86 10.76 -5.90 -12.07
C ASP A 86 10.39 -5.82 -10.57
N ILE A 87 9.25 -6.42 -10.18
CA ILE A 87 8.75 -6.42 -8.80
C ILE A 87 9.12 -7.75 -8.15
N GLU A 88 9.80 -7.66 -7.00
CA GLU A 88 10.18 -8.83 -6.20
C GLU A 88 8.96 -9.69 -5.83
N GLU A 89 9.07 -11.01 -6.00
CA GLU A 89 7.99 -11.96 -5.66
C GLU A 89 7.53 -11.84 -4.21
N GLY A 90 8.46 -11.59 -3.27
CA GLY A 90 8.13 -11.36 -1.87
C GLY A 90 7.23 -10.13 -1.66
N LEU A 91 7.43 -9.08 -2.44
CA LEU A 91 6.58 -7.88 -2.41
C LEU A 91 5.21 -8.15 -3.03
N LYS A 92 5.14 -8.89 -4.15
CA LYS A 92 3.86 -9.31 -4.74
C LYS A 92 3.03 -10.14 -3.76
N GLY A 93 3.64 -11.11 -3.11
CA GLY A 93 2.99 -11.95 -2.09
C GLY A 93 2.46 -11.13 -0.92
N ASN A 94 3.20 -10.11 -0.48
CA ASN A 94 2.73 -9.22 0.59
C ASN A 94 1.59 -8.29 0.16
N ILE A 95 1.57 -7.82 -1.09
CA ILE A 95 0.46 -7.03 -1.64
C ILE A 95 -0.81 -7.89 -1.71
N ASP A 96 -0.68 -9.15 -2.10
CA ASP A 96 -1.79 -10.10 -2.18
C ASP A 96 -2.33 -10.46 -0.78
N GLU A 97 -1.46 -10.73 0.19
CA GLU A 97 -1.85 -10.96 1.59
C GLU A 97 -2.52 -9.73 2.20
N PHE A 98 -1.99 -8.53 1.93
CA PHE A 98 -2.63 -7.29 2.34
C PHE A 98 -4.03 -7.15 1.75
N GLY A 99 -4.22 -7.48 0.47
CA GLY A 99 -5.54 -7.53 -0.17
C GLY A 99 -6.53 -8.43 0.58
N ARG A 100 -6.10 -9.63 0.98
CA ARG A 100 -6.92 -10.56 1.80
C ARG A 100 -7.28 -9.97 3.17
N GLN A 101 -6.32 -9.32 3.83
CA GLN A 101 -6.55 -8.66 5.12
C GLN A 101 -7.57 -7.54 4.99
N LEU A 102 -7.47 -6.72 3.94
CA LEU A 102 -8.44 -5.66 3.66
C LEU A 102 -9.85 -6.22 3.41
N GLU A 103 -9.96 -7.34 2.70
CA GLU A 103 -11.24 -8.00 2.42
C GLU A 103 -11.90 -8.50 3.72
N LYS A 104 -11.10 -9.06 4.64
CA LYS A 104 -11.58 -9.46 5.98
C LYS A 104 -12.09 -8.24 6.76
N ILE A 105 -11.32 -7.15 6.80
CA ILE A 105 -11.73 -5.90 7.46
C ILE A 105 -13.03 -5.38 6.87
N ARG A 106 -13.16 -5.35 5.53
CA ARG A 106 -14.37 -4.92 4.83
C ARG A 106 -15.58 -5.74 5.25
N THR A 107 -15.44 -7.06 5.28
CA THR A 107 -16.53 -7.98 5.64
C THR A 107 -17.01 -7.74 7.08
N GLU A 108 -16.10 -7.61 8.03
CA GLU A 108 -16.46 -7.35 9.43
C GLU A 108 -17.05 -5.93 9.61
N MET A 109 -16.50 -4.92 8.94
CA MET A 109 -17.07 -3.57 8.96
C MET A 109 -18.48 -3.52 8.33
N GLN A 110 -18.74 -4.31 7.29
CA GLN A 110 -20.08 -4.45 6.69
C GLN A 110 -21.07 -5.09 7.67
N LYS A 111 -20.66 -6.14 8.39
CA LYS A 111 -21.46 -6.71 9.47
C LYS A 111 -21.79 -5.65 10.50
N MET A 112 -20.80 -4.87 10.96
CA MET A 112 -21.00 -3.76 11.90
C MET A 112 -22.00 -2.72 11.38
N ALA A 113 -21.90 -2.33 10.10
CA ALA A 113 -22.82 -1.39 9.46
C ALA A 113 -24.28 -1.90 9.39
N SER A 114 -24.47 -3.21 9.18
CA SER A 114 -25.78 -3.85 9.04
C SER A 114 -26.50 -4.17 10.36
N ARG A 115 -25.79 -4.15 11.51
CA ARG A 115 -26.36 -4.54 12.81
C ARG A 115 -27.47 -3.61 13.29
N LYS A 116 -28.54 -4.20 13.82
CA LYS A 116 -29.65 -3.52 14.52
C LYS A 116 -29.17 -2.90 15.84
N THR A 117 -29.92 -1.92 16.35
CA THR A 117 -29.52 -1.07 17.49
C THR A 117 -29.19 -1.84 18.79
N LEU A 118 -29.94 -2.91 19.11
CA LEU A 118 -29.70 -3.71 20.32
C LEU A 118 -28.43 -4.57 20.23
N ALA A 119 -28.25 -5.27 19.11
CA ALA A 119 -27.02 -6.03 18.85
C ALA A 119 -25.76 -5.14 18.86
N ARG A 120 -25.91 -3.88 18.47
CA ARG A 120 -24.83 -2.89 18.51
C ARG A 120 -24.38 -2.50 19.92
N ILE A 121 -25.31 -2.44 20.88
CA ILE A 121 -24.95 -2.12 22.28
C ILE A 121 -24.16 -3.28 22.89
N VAL A 122 -24.63 -4.52 22.66
CA VAL A 122 -23.99 -5.74 23.17
C VAL A 122 -22.58 -5.90 22.62
N ASN A 123 -22.40 -5.66 21.31
CA ASN A 123 -21.12 -5.92 20.64
C ASN A 123 -20.17 -4.72 20.65
N ARG A 124 -20.46 -3.65 21.41
CA ARG A 124 -19.67 -2.42 21.35
C ARG A 124 -18.20 -2.63 21.74
N THR A 125 -17.94 -3.49 22.72
CA THR A 125 -16.58 -3.81 23.19
C THR A 125 -15.84 -4.68 22.17
N GLU A 126 -16.51 -5.67 21.59
CA GLU A 126 -15.96 -6.53 20.53
C GLU A 126 -15.61 -5.70 19.29
N ASP A 127 -16.53 -4.83 18.85
CA ASP A 127 -16.29 -3.91 17.71
C ASP A 127 -15.08 -3.01 17.96
N ALA A 128 -14.87 -2.56 19.20
CA ALA A 128 -13.70 -1.74 19.55
C ALA A 128 -12.40 -2.56 19.50
N GLN A 129 -12.42 -3.83 19.92
CA GLN A 129 -11.27 -4.72 19.82
C GLN A 129 -10.94 -5.07 18.37
N ASP A 130 -11.94 -5.37 17.55
CA ASP A 130 -11.77 -5.62 16.12
C ASP A 130 -11.10 -4.43 15.43
N ILE A 131 -11.58 -3.22 15.71
CA ILE A 131 -11.01 -1.98 15.16
C ILE A 131 -9.54 -1.81 15.58
N ILE A 132 -9.17 -2.14 16.82
CA ILE A 132 -7.78 -2.09 17.28
C ILE A 132 -6.93 -3.07 16.47
N GLN A 133 -7.39 -4.31 16.32
CA GLN A 133 -6.70 -5.33 15.52
C GLN A 133 -6.55 -4.91 14.05
N TRP A 134 -7.56 -4.25 13.48
CA TRP A 134 -7.47 -3.75 12.10
C TRP A 134 -6.40 -2.67 11.98
N LYS A 135 -6.32 -1.73 12.93
CA LYS A 135 -5.29 -0.70 12.95
C LYS A 135 -3.89 -1.30 13.08
N GLU A 136 -3.71 -2.29 13.96
CA GLU A 136 -2.44 -3.00 14.14
C GLU A 136 -2.02 -3.76 12.86
N CYS A 137 -2.97 -4.43 12.21
CA CYS A 137 -2.75 -5.12 10.94
C CYS A 137 -2.31 -4.15 9.84
N LEU A 138 -2.96 -2.98 9.71
CA LEU A 138 -2.55 -1.95 8.76
C LEU A 138 -1.14 -1.40 9.07
N ASP A 139 -0.82 -1.17 10.35
CA ASP A 139 0.49 -0.67 10.77
C ASP A 139 1.60 -1.71 10.52
N GLN A 140 1.29 -3.00 10.69
CA GLN A 140 2.21 -4.09 10.35
C GLN A 140 2.45 -4.16 8.84
N ALA A 141 1.40 -4.14 8.02
CA ALA A 141 1.52 -4.13 6.57
C ALA A 141 2.36 -2.94 6.09
N HIS A 142 2.13 -1.75 6.66
CA HIS A 142 2.89 -0.55 6.34
C HIS A 142 4.39 -0.72 6.60
N LYS A 143 4.77 -1.26 7.77
CA LYS A 143 6.17 -1.53 8.13
C LYS A 143 6.80 -2.54 7.16
N THR A 144 6.10 -3.62 6.85
CA THR A 144 6.57 -4.63 5.90
C THR A 144 6.87 -4.01 4.54
N PHE A 145 5.96 -3.19 4.00
CA PHE A 145 6.16 -2.51 2.73
C PHE A 145 7.32 -1.51 2.77
N GLN A 146 7.45 -0.71 3.84
CA GLN A 146 8.59 0.21 3.97
C GLN A 146 9.93 -0.53 3.98
N ILE A 147 10.01 -1.66 4.69
CA ILE A 147 11.23 -2.47 4.76
C ILE A 147 11.56 -3.03 3.38
N GLN A 148 10.61 -3.65 2.70
CA GLN A 148 10.87 -4.27 1.39
C GLN A 148 11.14 -3.24 0.29
N LEU A 149 10.37 -2.16 0.21
CA LEU A 149 10.59 -1.10 -0.77
C LEU A 149 11.90 -0.34 -0.49
N GLY A 150 12.22 -0.10 0.79
CA GLY A 150 13.46 0.57 1.19
C GLY A 150 14.70 -0.29 0.99
N ILE A 151 14.65 -1.58 1.32
CA ILE A 151 15.75 -2.53 1.08
C ILE A 151 15.89 -2.80 -0.41
N GLY A 152 14.79 -3.12 -1.10
CA GLY A 152 14.80 -3.37 -2.53
C GLY A 152 15.39 -2.19 -3.30
N GLY A 153 14.98 -0.95 -3.01
CA GLY A 153 15.53 0.24 -3.65
C GLY A 153 17.05 0.38 -3.49
N ARG A 154 17.61 0.02 -2.33
CA ARG A 154 19.06 0.06 -2.10
C ARG A 154 19.80 -1.10 -2.75
N LEU A 155 19.20 -2.29 -2.78
CA LEU A 155 19.80 -3.47 -3.39
C LEU A 155 19.85 -3.34 -4.93
N PHE A 156 18.76 -2.87 -5.56
CA PHE A 156 18.74 -2.57 -6.99
C PHE A 156 19.75 -1.48 -7.38
N ALA A 157 19.94 -0.46 -6.53
CA ALA A 157 20.94 0.57 -6.78
C ALA A 157 22.38 0.03 -6.69
N ALA A 158 22.64 -0.90 -5.75
CA ALA A 158 23.92 -1.58 -5.64
C ALA A 158 24.20 -2.49 -6.85
N ASP A 159 23.23 -3.32 -7.26
CA ASP A 159 23.36 -4.21 -8.42
C ASP A 159 23.54 -3.43 -9.73
N ALA A 160 22.83 -2.31 -9.89
CA ALA A 160 22.99 -1.43 -11.05
C ALA A 160 24.37 -0.76 -11.07
N HIS A 161 24.88 -0.34 -9.90
CA HIS A 161 26.21 0.21 -9.76
C HIS A 161 27.27 -0.84 -10.14
N ASP A 162 27.15 -2.07 -9.64
CA ASP A 162 28.10 -3.15 -9.93
C ASP A 162 28.09 -3.53 -11.41
N GLN A 163 26.92 -3.62 -12.05
CA GLN A 163 26.83 -3.87 -13.50
C GLN A 163 27.46 -2.74 -14.33
N VAL A 164 27.28 -1.47 -13.94
CA VAL A 164 27.90 -0.33 -14.64
C VAL A 164 29.41 -0.37 -14.49
N MET A 165 29.92 -0.64 -13.29
CA MET A 165 31.36 -0.75 -13.04
C MET A 165 31.98 -1.90 -13.83
N GLN A 166 31.34 -3.06 -13.86
CA GLN A 166 31.82 -4.22 -14.61
C GLN A 166 31.87 -3.97 -16.12
N LYS A 167 30.87 -3.27 -16.68
CA LYS A 167 30.88 -2.85 -18.08
C LYS A 167 31.96 -1.81 -18.39
N LEU A 168 32.21 -0.89 -17.45
CA LEU A 168 33.25 0.12 -17.60
C LEU A 168 34.64 -0.54 -17.63
N GLU A 169 34.90 -1.50 -16.75
CA GLU A 169 36.15 -2.27 -16.73
C GLU A 169 36.36 -3.07 -18.03
N ALA A 170 35.32 -3.69 -18.56
CA ALA A 170 35.37 -4.41 -19.82
C ALA A 170 35.72 -3.49 -21.01
N ILE A 171 35.17 -2.26 -21.04
CA ILE A 171 35.51 -1.26 -22.06
C ILE A 171 36.97 -0.80 -21.91
N GLN A 172 37.42 -0.58 -20.67
CA GLN A 172 38.80 -0.18 -20.40
C GLN A 172 39.79 -1.22 -20.94
N GLN A 173 39.52 -2.51 -20.70
CA GLN A 173 40.37 -3.61 -21.18
C GLN A 173 40.35 -3.75 -22.71
N ALA A 174 39.23 -3.46 -23.37
CA ALA A 174 39.13 -3.50 -24.83
C ALA A 174 39.89 -2.36 -25.53
N ILE A 175 40.19 -1.26 -24.82
CA ILE A 175 40.89 -0.07 -25.37
C ILE A 175 42.41 -0.15 -25.16
N VAL A 176 42.91 -0.98 -24.24
CA VAL A 176 44.36 -1.17 -24.04
C VAL A 176 44.93 -1.99 -25.20
N PRO A 177 45.79 -1.41 -26.07
CA PRO A 177 46.40 -2.17 -27.15
C PRO A 177 47.34 -3.24 -26.57
N PRO A 178 47.44 -4.43 -27.19
CA PRO A 178 48.28 -5.50 -26.69
C PRO A 178 49.74 -5.02 -26.57
N PRO A 179 50.48 -5.46 -25.54
CA PRO A 179 51.85 -5.03 -25.33
C PRO A 179 52.67 -5.36 -26.57
N ASN A 180 53.28 -4.31 -27.15
CA ASN A 180 54.15 -4.43 -28.31
C ASN A 180 55.21 -5.49 -28.01
N LEU A 181 55.12 -6.62 -28.73
CA LEU A 181 56.19 -7.59 -28.88
C LEU A 181 57.32 -6.91 -29.68
N ASN A 182 58.14 -6.12 -29.00
CA ASN A 182 59.39 -5.64 -29.58
C ASN A 182 60.39 -6.80 -29.60
N LYS A 183 60.79 -7.12 -30.84
CA LYS A 183 61.86 -8.03 -31.24
C LYS A 183 63.21 -7.60 -30.67
#